data_AF-A3YID3-F1
#
_entry.id   AF-A3YID3-F1
#
_cell.length_a   1.000
_cell.length_b   1.000
_cell.length_c   1.000
_cell.angle_alpha   90.00
_cell.angle_beta   90.00
_cell.angle_gamma   90.00
#
_symmetry.space_group_name_H-M   'P 1'
#
loop_
_entity.id
_entity.type
_entity.pdbx_description
1 polymer ?
#
loop_
_entity_poly.entity_id
_entity_poly.type
_entity_poly.pdbx_seq_one_letter_code
_entity_poly.pdbx_strand_id
1 'polypeptide(L)'
;MNKLITIIILGLISTFAQAECTTKQNEQAIPLSIEYTSAGDKAGGSHGHMDKVVIKTPLIIEGFALSGMGITEGEVANFWIPLAYKVVDSIARTEISGYQEEIRNFEVAVYYTSDNCQKSIQRLLR
;
A
#
# COMPACT_ATOMS: atom_id res chain seq x y z
N MET A 1 44.47 33.96 -12.90
CA MET A 1 43.41 33.22 -13.63
C MET A 1 43.37 31.79 -13.12
N ASN A 2 42.91 31.55 -11.88
CA ASN A 2 42.88 30.19 -11.28
C ASN A 2 42.01 30.06 -10.01
N LYS A 3 41.43 31.15 -9.49
CA LYS A 3 40.57 31.11 -8.28
C LYS A 3 39.07 31.07 -8.59
N LEU A 4 38.65 31.52 -9.78
CA LEU A 4 37.23 31.48 -10.18
C LEU A 4 36.76 30.07 -10.56
N ILE A 5 37.64 29.24 -11.14
CA ILE A 5 37.28 27.89 -11.61
C ILE A 5 37.03 26.95 -10.42
N THR A 6 37.74 27.13 -9.32
CA THR A 6 37.59 26.31 -8.10
C THR A 6 36.22 26.52 -7.42
N ILE A 7 35.65 27.73 -7.52
CA ILE A 7 34.33 28.05 -6.94
C ILE A 7 33.20 27.41 -7.75
N ILE A 8 33.36 27.31 -9.07
CA ILE A 8 32.36 26.71 -9.96
C ILE A 8 32.28 25.19 -9.77
N ILE A 9 33.41 24.52 -9.49
CA ILE A 9 33.44 23.06 -9.29
C ILE A 9 32.86 22.66 -7.93
N LEU A 10 33.02 23.48 -6.88
CA LEU A 10 32.47 23.17 -5.55
C LEU A 10 30.94 23.37 -5.46
N GLY A 11 30.36 24.17 -6.36
CA GLY A 11 28.90 24.41 -6.43
C GLY A 11 28.10 23.30 -7.12
N LEU A 12 28.75 22.38 -7.85
CA LEU A 12 28.09 21.34 -8.64
C LEU A 12 27.95 19.99 -7.92
N ILE A 13 28.55 19.82 -6.73
CA ILE A 13 28.58 18.53 -6.02
C ILE A 13 27.55 18.44 -4.88
N SER A 14 26.77 19.50 -4.62
CA SER A 14 25.91 19.59 -3.44
C SER A 14 24.45 19.15 -3.63
N THR A 15 24.03 18.62 -4.79
CA THR A 15 22.59 18.41 -5.05
C THR A 15 22.22 17.08 -5.67
N PHE A 16 22.75 15.97 -5.15
CA PHE A 16 22.09 14.66 -5.32
C PHE A 16 22.18 13.85 -4.02
N ALA A 17 21.78 14.44 -2.91
CA ALA A 17 21.23 13.60 -1.84
C ALA A 17 19.90 13.06 -2.40
N GLN A 18 19.91 11.86 -2.96
CA GLN A 18 18.67 11.11 -3.13
C GLN A 18 18.04 11.06 -1.75
N ALA A 19 16.93 11.77 -1.56
CA ALA A 19 16.37 11.97 -0.25
C ALA A 19 15.78 10.65 0.23
N GLU A 20 16.59 9.84 0.90
CA GLU A 20 16.14 8.60 1.52
C GLU A 20 15.06 8.89 2.57
N CYS A 21 14.24 7.87 2.86
CA CYS A 21 13.28 7.93 3.95
C CYS A 21 13.98 8.39 5.24
N THR A 22 13.35 9.27 6.00
CA THR A 22 13.87 9.65 7.33
C THR A 22 13.91 8.42 8.25
N THR A 23 14.75 8.44 9.30
CA THR A 23 14.78 7.36 10.30
C THR A 23 13.39 7.06 10.87
N LYS A 24 12.63 8.10 11.21
CA LYS A 24 11.25 7.97 11.70
C LYS A 24 10.35 7.28 10.68
N GLN A 25 10.45 7.68 9.42
CA GLN A 25 9.70 7.08 8.32
C GLN A 25 10.06 5.61 8.10
N ASN A 26 11.34 5.23 8.23
CA ASN A 26 11.79 3.84 8.11
C ASN A 26 11.25 2.96 9.22
N GLU A 27 11.28 3.44 10.47
CA GLU A 27 10.78 2.72 11.65
C GLU A 27 9.25 2.58 11.67
N GLN A 28 8.52 3.46 10.98
CA GLN A 28 7.07 3.45 10.96
C GLN A 28 6.50 2.18 10.31
N ALA A 29 5.82 1.34 11.09
CA ALA A 29 5.04 0.22 10.56
C ALA A 29 3.86 0.71 9.74
N ILE A 30 3.53 0.02 8.64
CA ILE A 30 2.33 0.31 7.86
C ILE A 30 1.12 -0.39 8.51
N PRO A 31 0.14 0.36 9.04
CA PRO A 31 -1.09 -0.22 9.55
C PRO A 31 -1.97 -0.74 8.40
N LEU A 32 -2.19 -2.05 8.39
CA LEU A 32 -3.07 -2.74 7.47
C LEU A 32 -3.96 -3.69 8.28
N SER A 33 -5.26 -3.39 8.31
CA SER A 33 -6.28 -4.25 8.94
C SER A 33 -7.00 -5.04 7.86
N ILE A 34 -7.19 -6.34 8.12
CA ILE A 34 -7.95 -7.25 7.27
C ILE A 34 -8.92 -7.98 8.19
N GLU A 35 -10.20 -7.74 7.99
CA GLU A 35 -11.29 -8.30 8.81
C GLU A 35 -12.11 -9.28 7.96
N TYR A 36 -12.43 -10.44 8.54
CA TYR A 36 -13.21 -11.48 7.90
C TYR A 36 -14.56 -11.60 8.58
N THR A 37 -15.62 -11.74 7.78
CA THR A 37 -16.96 -12.06 8.27
C THR A 37 -17.51 -13.22 7.47
N SER A 38 -17.69 -14.36 8.15
CA SER A 38 -18.39 -15.50 7.58
C SER A 38 -19.90 -15.22 7.54
N ALA A 39 -20.56 -15.67 6.47
CA ALA A 39 -21.96 -15.37 6.19
C ALA A 39 -22.27 -13.87 6.03
N GLY A 40 -21.51 -13.21 5.15
CA GLY A 40 -21.75 -11.83 4.73
C GLY A 40 -22.98 -11.70 3.83
N ASP A 41 -22.85 -10.95 2.73
CA ASP A 41 -23.98 -10.64 1.87
C ASP A 41 -24.46 -11.88 1.09
N LYS A 42 -25.78 -12.05 0.98
CA LYS A 42 -26.36 -13.07 0.11
C LYS A 42 -26.16 -12.65 -1.34
N ALA A 43 -25.34 -13.40 -2.08
CA ALA A 43 -25.27 -13.23 -3.51
C ALA A 43 -26.66 -13.52 -4.10
N GLY A 44 -27.17 -12.60 -4.92
CA GLY A 44 -28.54 -12.69 -5.44
C GLY A 44 -28.85 -14.03 -6.11
N GLY A 45 -30.14 -14.40 -6.18
CA GLY A 45 -30.57 -15.68 -6.77
C GLY A 45 -30.44 -16.86 -5.80
N SER A 46 -30.02 -18.02 -6.32
CA SER A 46 -29.88 -19.28 -5.57
C SER A 46 -28.51 -19.48 -4.93
N HIS A 47 -27.64 -18.47 -4.95
CA HIS A 47 -26.33 -18.54 -4.32
C HIS A 47 -26.46 -18.48 -2.78
N GLY A 48 -25.52 -19.13 -2.10
CA GLY A 48 -25.36 -19.04 -0.64
C GLY A 48 -24.86 -17.66 -0.19
N HIS A 49 -24.65 -17.50 1.11
CA HIS A 49 -23.96 -16.33 1.64
C HIS A 49 -22.48 -16.40 1.26
N MET A 50 -21.93 -15.26 0.80
CA MET A 50 -20.50 -15.15 0.55
C MET A 50 -19.80 -14.64 1.80
N ASP A 51 -18.54 -15.03 1.96
CA ASP A 51 -17.69 -14.42 2.98
C ASP A 51 -17.34 -13.00 2.55
N LYS A 52 -17.04 -12.17 3.54
CA LYS A 52 -16.67 -10.77 3.33
C LYS A 52 -15.30 -10.51 3.93
N VAL A 53 -14.44 -9.91 3.13
CA VAL A 53 -13.13 -9.41 3.54
C VAL A 53 -13.15 -7.90 3.48
N VAL A 54 -12.85 -7.26 4.60
CA VAL A 54 -12.76 -5.80 4.71
C VAL A 54 -11.31 -5.42 4.94
N ILE A 55 -10.73 -4.71 3.97
CA ILE A 55 -9.36 -4.24 3.99
C ILE A 55 -9.39 -2.76 4.36
N LYS A 56 -8.61 -2.37 5.37
CA LYS A 56 -8.53 -0.97 5.85
C LYS A 56 -7.10 -0.55 6.05
N THR A 57 -6.79 0.66 5.61
CA THR A 57 -5.49 1.31 5.83
C THR A 57 -5.66 2.84 5.84
N PRO A 58 -4.89 3.61 6.62
CA PRO A 58 -5.01 5.07 6.65
C PRO A 58 -4.63 5.73 5.32
N LEU A 59 -5.18 6.91 5.02
CA LEU A 59 -4.75 7.66 3.84
C LEU A 59 -3.36 8.26 3.99
N ILE A 60 -2.93 8.55 5.22
CA ILE A 60 -1.65 9.17 5.51
C ILE A 60 -1.00 8.47 6.71
N ILE A 61 0.30 8.18 6.61
CA ILE A 61 1.12 7.69 7.72
C ILE A 61 2.45 8.46 7.74
N GLU A 62 2.78 9.17 8.82
CA GLU A 62 4.09 9.84 8.96
C GLU A 62 4.57 10.64 7.72
N GLY A 63 3.66 11.37 7.09
CA GLY A 63 3.94 12.18 5.89
C GLY A 63 3.93 11.41 4.56
N PHE A 64 3.71 10.09 4.57
CA PHE A 64 3.41 9.32 3.39
C PHE A 64 1.93 9.36 3.06
N ALA A 65 1.58 9.63 1.80
CA ALA A 65 0.24 9.46 1.27
C ALA A 65 0.07 8.06 0.68
N LEU A 66 -1.13 7.48 0.85
CA LEU A 66 -1.52 6.26 0.19
C LEU A 66 -1.51 6.48 -1.33
N SER A 67 -0.67 5.74 -2.03
CA SER A 67 -0.52 5.80 -3.49
C SER A 67 -1.31 4.71 -4.21
N GLY A 68 -1.58 3.59 -3.55
CA GLY A 68 -2.36 2.51 -4.16
C GLY A 68 -2.55 1.29 -3.27
N MET A 69 -3.51 0.47 -3.67
CA MET A 69 -3.73 -0.87 -3.13
C MET A 69 -3.88 -1.85 -4.28
N GLY A 70 -3.43 -3.08 -4.08
CA GLY A 70 -3.55 -4.15 -5.06
C GLY A 70 -3.71 -5.50 -4.38
N ILE A 71 -4.20 -6.47 -5.15
CA ILE A 71 -4.19 -7.87 -4.77
C ILE A 71 -3.24 -8.62 -5.71
N THR A 72 -2.47 -9.55 -5.16
CA THR A 72 -1.54 -10.41 -5.90
C THR A 72 -1.70 -11.86 -5.47
N GLU A 73 -1.38 -12.79 -6.37
CA GLU A 73 -1.26 -14.20 -6.05
C GLU A 73 0.22 -14.58 -5.91
N GLY A 74 0.67 -14.79 -4.67
CA GLY A 74 2.04 -15.18 -4.30
C GLY A 74 3.09 -14.04 -4.23
N GLU A 75 4.20 -14.30 -3.52
CA GLU A 75 5.27 -13.34 -3.18
C GLU A 75 5.94 -12.66 -4.39
N VAL A 76 5.97 -13.31 -5.56
CA VAL A 76 6.68 -12.83 -6.77
C VAL A 76 5.73 -12.54 -7.95
N ALA A 77 4.43 -12.53 -7.66
CA ALA A 77 3.33 -12.05 -8.49
C ALA A 77 3.14 -12.65 -9.90
N ASN A 78 2.24 -13.62 -10.00
CA ASN A 78 1.68 -14.03 -11.28
C ASN A 78 0.62 -13.06 -11.81
N PHE A 79 0.01 -12.24 -10.94
CA PHE A 79 -1.12 -11.38 -11.28
C PHE A 79 -1.23 -10.20 -10.31
N TRP A 80 -1.42 -8.99 -10.83
CA TRP A 80 -1.62 -7.77 -10.03
C TRP A 80 -2.95 -7.12 -10.42
N ILE A 81 -3.91 -7.10 -9.50
CA ILE A 81 -5.17 -6.37 -9.70
C ILE A 81 -5.19 -5.15 -8.81
N PRO A 82 -5.34 -3.93 -9.37
CA PRO A 82 -5.61 -2.74 -8.58
C PRO A 82 -6.91 -2.90 -7.77
N LEU A 83 -6.87 -2.51 -6.50
CA LEU A 83 -8.05 -2.49 -5.63
C LEU A 83 -8.60 -1.07 -5.52
N ALA A 84 -9.84 -0.89 -5.93
CA ALA A 84 -10.59 0.33 -5.65
C ALA A 84 -10.95 0.41 -4.16
N TYR A 85 -10.99 1.63 -3.61
CA TYR A 85 -11.35 1.88 -2.22
C TYR A 85 -12.25 3.09 -2.07
N LYS A 86 -13.03 3.08 -1.00
CA LYS A 86 -13.77 4.24 -0.51
C LYS A 86 -12.99 4.89 0.62
N VAL A 87 -13.08 6.21 0.72
CA VAL A 87 -12.52 6.96 1.85
C VAL A 87 -13.62 7.19 2.87
N VAL A 88 -13.38 6.75 4.10
CA VAL A 88 -14.25 7.01 5.26
C VAL A 88 -13.35 7.40 6.44
N ASP A 89 -13.54 8.57 7.01
CA ASP A 89 -12.80 9.04 8.19
C ASP A 89 -11.27 8.92 8.06
N SER A 90 -10.72 9.33 6.91
CA SER A 90 -9.28 9.22 6.58
C SER A 90 -8.73 7.79 6.49
N ILE A 91 -9.61 6.79 6.35
CA ILE A 91 -9.28 5.39 6.09
C ILE A 91 -9.70 5.04 4.67
N ALA A 92 -8.77 4.48 3.89
CA ALA A 92 -9.09 3.76 2.67
C ALA A 92 -9.66 2.39 3.03
N ARG A 93 -10.85 2.10 2.52
CA ARG A 93 -11.61 0.89 2.81
C ARG A 93 -12.05 0.20 1.53
N THR A 94 -11.66 -1.06 1.39
CA THR A 94 -12.11 -1.96 0.33
C THR A 94 -12.87 -3.12 0.95
N GLU A 95 -13.97 -3.51 0.30
CA GLU A 95 -14.72 -4.72 0.66
C GLU A 95 -14.68 -5.67 -0.53
N ILE A 96 -14.32 -6.93 -0.28
CA ILE A 96 -14.34 -8.00 -1.26
C ILE A 96 -15.29 -9.08 -0.75
N SER A 97 -16.20 -9.51 -1.60
CA SER A 97 -17.08 -10.65 -1.34
C SER A 97 -16.62 -11.84 -2.16
N GLY A 98 -16.55 -13.02 -1.54
CA GLY A 98 -16.12 -14.25 -2.19
C GLY A 98 -16.16 -15.43 -1.24
N TYR A 99 -15.83 -16.62 -1.72
CA TYR A 99 -15.66 -17.79 -0.86
C TYR A 99 -14.25 -17.76 -0.26
N GLN A 100 -14.12 -17.95 1.05
CA GLN A 100 -12.82 -17.93 1.74
C GLN A 100 -11.77 -18.82 1.05
N GLU A 101 -12.19 -20.02 0.63
CA GLU A 101 -11.32 -20.99 -0.06
C GLU A 101 -10.77 -20.49 -1.40
N GLU A 102 -11.48 -19.61 -2.09
CA GLU A 102 -11.06 -19.05 -3.38
C GLU A 102 -10.09 -17.89 -3.23
N ILE A 103 -10.06 -17.24 -2.05
CA ILE A 103 -9.25 -16.04 -1.81
C ILE A 103 -8.06 -16.26 -0.87
N ARG A 104 -7.94 -17.45 -0.26
CA ARG A 104 -6.90 -17.79 0.74
C ARG A 104 -5.44 -17.68 0.27
N ASN A 105 -5.23 -17.63 -1.04
CA ASN A 105 -3.89 -17.56 -1.65
C ASN A 105 -3.54 -16.15 -2.17
N PHE A 106 -4.48 -15.20 -2.04
CA PHE A 106 -4.23 -13.83 -2.43
C PHE A 106 -3.59 -13.04 -1.30
N GLU A 107 -2.76 -12.08 -1.66
CA GLU A 107 -2.14 -11.12 -0.76
C GLU A 107 -2.61 -9.72 -1.14
N VAL A 108 -2.86 -8.90 -0.12
CA VAL A 108 -3.14 -7.48 -0.31
C VAL A 108 -1.85 -6.71 -0.13
N ALA A 109 -1.50 -5.93 -1.15
CA ALA A 109 -0.41 -4.98 -1.13
C ALA A 109 -0.94 -3.56 -0.96
N VAL A 110 -0.24 -2.77 -0.14
CA VAL A 110 -0.54 -1.36 0.07
C VAL A 110 0.73 -0.55 -0.13
N TYR A 111 0.63 0.55 -0.86
CA TYR A 111 1.76 1.38 -1.27
C TYR A 111 1.60 2.81 -0.79
N TYR A 112 2.65 3.33 -0.18
CA TYR A 112 2.72 4.67 0.38
C TYR A 112 3.89 5.42 -0.23
N THR A 113 3.67 6.69 -0.57
CA THR A 113 4.69 7.55 -1.17
C THR A 113 4.71 8.91 -0.50
N SER A 114 5.89 9.49 -0.44
CA SER A 114 6.15 10.90 -0.21
C SER A 114 7.02 11.42 -1.36
N ASP A 115 7.36 12.70 -1.37
CA ASP A 115 8.16 13.31 -2.43
C ASP A 115 9.46 12.55 -2.72
N ASN A 116 10.03 11.90 -1.69
CA ASN A 116 11.37 11.33 -1.77
C ASN A 116 11.48 9.85 -1.35
N CYS A 117 10.42 9.26 -0.78
CA CYS A 117 10.46 7.89 -0.27
C CYS A 117 9.16 7.13 -0.55
N GLN A 118 9.30 5.82 -0.75
CA GLN A 118 8.19 4.87 -0.90
C GLN A 118 8.29 3.76 0.16
N LYS A 119 7.13 3.31 0.65
CA LYS A 119 7.02 2.11 1.49
C LYS A 119 5.86 1.24 1.02
N SER A 120 5.96 -0.06 1.25
CA SER A 120 4.88 -1.00 0.99
C SER A 120 4.82 -2.09 2.02
N ILE A 121 3.64 -2.68 2.17
CA ILE A 121 3.43 -3.91 2.93
C ILE A 121 2.54 -4.84 2.12
N GLN A 122 2.78 -6.14 2.28
CA GLN A 122 1.92 -7.19 1.75
C GLN A 122 1.44 -8.07 2.91
N ARG A 123 0.18 -8.51 2.85
CA ARG A 123 -0.39 -9.47 3.81
C ARG A 123 -1.30 -10.46 3.12
N LEU A 124 -1.11 -11.74 3.44
CA LEU A 124 -1.96 -12.83 2.98
C LEU A 124 -3.39 -12.67 3.49
N LEU A 125 -4.35 -12.94 2.61
CA LEU A 125 -5.74 -13.15 2.95
C LEU A 125 -5.87 -14.58 3.52
N ARG A 126 -6.16 -14.74 4.82
CA ARG A 126 -6.24 -16.02 5.52
C ARG A 126 -7.61 -16.19 6.17
#